data_AF-A0A349MSE2-F1
#
_entry.id   AF-A0A349MSE2-F1
#
_cell.length_a   1.000
_cell.length_b   1.000
_cell.length_c   1.000
_cell.angle_alpha   90.00
_cell.angle_beta   90.00
_cell.angle_gamma   90.00
#
_symmetry.space_group_name_H-M   'P 1'
#
loop_
_entity.id
_entity.type
_entity.pdbx_description
1 polymer ?
#
loop_
_entity_poly.entity_id
_entity_poly.type
_entity_poly.pdbx_seq_one_letter_code
_entity_poly.pdbx_strand_id
1 'polypeptide(L)'
;MRIIFLYIGLLASCIQIGVASECDEKNGLAALYSNNESRAYELLKACAADLNASGETLHQLHGFAYFTNYGNYSSFDERMIDSEQLLCRAVHKGYTTSVVVLAAYYRDGDKSLGIKANSLVRNCLLGLQEDDLEYANISHVQACLSLNPDIDPTYECY
;
A
#
# COMPACT_ATOMS: atom_id res chain seq x y z
N MET A 1 2.21 62.55 -36.63
CA MET A 1 1.96 61.11 -36.46
C MET A 1 2.62 60.65 -35.17
N ARG A 2 1.83 60.17 -34.19
CA ARG A 2 2.34 59.57 -32.95
C ARG A 2 1.89 58.11 -32.96
N ILE A 3 2.83 57.18 -33.06
CA ILE A 3 2.57 55.74 -32.98
C ILE A 3 2.75 55.36 -31.51
N ILE A 4 1.66 54.92 -30.87
CA ILE A 4 1.65 54.37 -29.51
C ILE A 4 1.94 52.87 -29.65
N PHE A 5 3.12 52.43 -29.20
CA PHE A 5 3.43 51.01 -29.06
C PHE A 5 2.86 50.51 -27.72
N LEU A 6 1.74 49.80 -27.79
CA LEU A 6 1.21 49.01 -26.68
C LEU A 6 2.08 47.76 -26.49
N TYR A 7 2.91 47.78 -25.45
CA TYR A 7 3.58 46.56 -24.96
C TYR A 7 2.54 45.70 -24.23
N ILE A 8 2.08 44.63 -24.89
CA ILE A 8 1.30 43.58 -24.27
C ILE A 8 2.29 42.69 -23.50
N GLY A 9 2.38 42.92 -22.19
CA GLY A 9 3.08 42.02 -21.28
C GLY A 9 2.30 40.72 -21.15
N LEU A 10 2.75 39.67 -21.83
CA LEU A 10 2.33 38.30 -21.59
C LEU A 10 2.87 37.87 -20.23
N LEU A 11 2.05 37.98 -19.18
CA LEU A 11 2.24 37.24 -17.94
C LEU A 11 2.07 35.75 -18.28
N ALA A 12 3.18 35.08 -18.53
CA ALA A 12 3.22 33.63 -18.52
C ALA A 12 2.95 33.17 -17.07
N SER A 13 1.69 32.92 -16.76
CA SER A 13 1.30 32.15 -15.60
C SER A 13 1.94 30.76 -15.74
N CYS A 14 3.01 30.52 -14.99
CA CYS A 14 3.46 29.17 -14.70
C CYS A 14 2.34 28.48 -13.94
N ILE A 15 1.45 27.80 -14.66
CA ILE A 15 0.68 26.72 -14.08
C ILE A 15 1.73 25.68 -13.73
N GLN A 16 2.16 25.63 -12.48
CA GLN A 16 2.78 24.43 -11.93
C GLN A 16 1.68 23.37 -11.96
N ILE A 17 1.52 22.73 -13.11
CA ILE A 17 0.88 21.42 -13.21
C ILE A 17 1.70 20.58 -12.25
N GLY A 18 1.10 20.24 -11.10
CA GLY A 18 1.75 19.44 -10.08
C GLY A 18 2.30 18.21 -10.79
N VAL A 19 3.63 18.13 -10.87
CA VAL A 19 4.30 16.93 -11.36
C VAL A 19 3.77 15.83 -10.46
N ALA A 20 3.07 14.85 -11.04
CA ALA A 20 2.70 13.66 -10.28
C ALA A 20 3.98 13.17 -9.62
N SER A 21 4.06 13.24 -8.29
CA SER A 21 5.27 12.85 -7.60
C SER A 21 5.46 11.37 -7.90
N GLU A 22 6.56 11.01 -8.54
CA GLU A 22 6.91 9.61 -8.75
C GLU A 22 7.05 8.92 -7.38
N CYS A 23 6.91 7.58 -7.36
CA CYS A 23 7.17 6.81 -6.15
C CYS A 23 8.59 7.08 -5.66
N ASP A 24 8.74 7.73 -4.50
CA ASP A 24 10.03 7.98 -3.85
C ASP A 24 10.10 7.17 -2.56
N GLU A 25 10.17 5.86 -2.74
CA GLU A 25 10.17 4.88 -1.67
C GLU A 25 11.26 5.14 -0.63
N LYS A 26 12.51 5.33 -1.08
CA LYS A 26 13.66 5.51 -0.20
C LYS A 26 13.50 6.73 0.72
N ASN A 27 13.16 7.89 0.17
CA ASN A 27 13.02 9.10 0.98
C ASN A 27 11.72 9.07 1.78
N GLY A 28 10.68 8.41 1.28
CA GLY A 28 9.42 8.21 1.98
C GLY A 28 9.58 7.39 3.26
N LEU A 29 10.25 6.23 3.18
CA LEU A 29 10.56 5.41 4.36
C LEU A 29 11.50 6.14 5.33
N ALA A 30 12.52 6.85 4.83
CA ALA A 30 13.40 7.66 5.68
C ALA A 30 12.65 8.76 6.44
N ALA A 31 11.67 9.42 5.79
CA ALA A 31 10.80 10.39 6.44
C ALA A 31 9.91 9.74 7.50
N LEU A 32 9.38 8.54 7.23
CA LEU A 32 8.56 7.78 8.16
C LEU A 32 9.34 7.42 9.43
N TYR A 33 10.54 6.84 9.28
CA TYR A 33 11.40 6.50 10.42
C TYR A 33 11.91 7.72 11.20
N SER A 34 11.85 8.91 10.59
CA SER A 34 12.12 10.19 11.26
C SER A 34 10.87 10.80 11.90
N ASN A 35 9.77 10.04 12.03
CA ASN A 35 8.46 10.46 12.55
C ASN A 35 7.82 11.63 11.79
N ASN A 36 8.05 11.72 10.48
CA ASN A 36 7.42 12.73 9.61
C ASN A 36 6.40 12.08 8.68
N GLU A 37 5.29 11.62 9.25
CA GLU A 37 4.22 10.91 8.55
C GLU A 37 3.66 11.67 7.34
N SER A 38 3.44 12.99 7.48
CA SER A 38 2.91 13.80 6.37
C SER A 38 3.86 13.83 5.18
N ARG A 39 5.16 14.00 5.43
CA ARG A 39 6.17 13.96 4.36
C ARG A 39 6.30 12.55 3.79
N ALA A 40 6.26 11.54 4.63
CA ALA A 40 6.31 10.14 4.22
C ALA A 40 5.15 9.80 3.27
N TYR A 41 3.92 10.10 3.65
CA TYR A 41 2.74 9.86 2.81
C TYR A 41 2.88 10.56 1.44
N GLU A 42 3.27 11.83 1.42
CA GLU A 42 3.42 12.58 0.17
C GLU A 42 4.47 11.98 -0.79
N LEU A 43 5.52 11.36 -0.25
CA LEU A 43 6.56 10.69 -1.03
C LEU A 43 6.17 9.26 -1.46
N LEU A 44 5.39 8.57 -0.62
CA LEU A 44 5.03 7.16 -0.82
C LEU A 44 3.74 6.97 -1.61
N LYS A 45 2.79 7.92 -1.61
CA LYS A 45 1.44 7.69 -2.16
C LYS A 45 1.40 7.22 -3.61
N ALA A 46 2.37 7.61 -4.43
CA ALA A 46 2.45 7.14 -5.82
C ALA A 46 2.96 5.69 -5.94
N CYS A 47 3.64 5.16 -4.92
CA CYS A 47 4.07 3.77 -4.85
C CYS A 47 2.89 2.79 -4.78
N ALA A 48 1.69 3.25 -4.39
CA ALA A 48 0.47 2.45 -4.49
C ALA A 48 0.25 1.94 -5.92
N ALA A 49 0.57 2.72 -6.96
CA ALA A 49 0.42 2.29 -8.35
C ALA A 49 1.69 1.63 -8.95
N ASP A 50 2.81 1.62 -8.22
CA ASP A 50 4.07 1.06 -8.70
C ASP A 50 4.13 -0.46 -8.45
N LEU A 51 4.41 -1.22 -9.51
CA LEU A 51 4.58 -2.68 -9.44
C LEU A 51 5.88 -3.08 -8.72
N ASN A 52 6.85 -2.18 -8.67
CA ASN A 52 8.16 -2.40 -8.06
C ASN A 52 8.23 -1.94 -6.60
N ALA A 53 7.18 -1.28 -6.07
CA ALA A 53 7.11 -0.90 -4.66
C ALA A 53 7.36 -2.13 -3.76
N SER A 54 8.14 -1.93 -2.70
CA SER A 54 8.40 -2.98 -1.73
C SER A 54 7.16 -3.37 -0.94
N GLY A 55 7.20 -4.57 -0.36
CA GLY A 55 6.14 -5.00 0.55
C GLY A 55 6.05 -4.12 1.80
N GLU A 56 7.18 -3.61 2.30
CA GLU A 56 7.17 -2.63 3.40
C GLU A 56 6.42 -1.36 3.01
N THR A 57 6.74 -0.75 1.86
CA THR A 57 6.06 0.48 1.42
C THR A 57 4.57 0.29 1.26
N LEU A 58 4.16 -0.83 0.66
CA LEU A 58 2.75 -1.19 0.53
C LEU A 58 2.08 -1.38 1.90
N HIS A 59 2.77 -1.97 2.87
CA HIS A 59 2.29 -2.08 4.25
C HIS A 59 2.13 -0.72 4.93
N GLN A 60 3.08 0.20 4.74
CA GLN A 60 2.97 1.55 5.31
C GLN A 60 1.80 2.32 4.68
N LEU A 61 1.59 2.19 3.37
CA LEU A 61 0.42 2.78 2.69
C LEU A 61 -0.90 2.18 3.16
N HIS A 62 -0.95 0.87 3.40
CA HIS A 62 -2.07 0.23 4.10
C HIS A 62 -2.33 0.90 5.44
N GLY A 63 -1.30 1.07 6.28
CA GLY A 63 -1.42 1.76 7.56
C GLY A 63 -1.91 3.21 7.44
N PHE A 64 -1.45 3.93 6.41
CA PHE A 64 -1.88 5.30 6.15
C PHE A 64 -3.38 5.41 5.88
N ALA A 65 -3.88 4.52 5.03
CA ALA A 65 -5.30 4.43 4.69
C ALA A 65 -6.15 3.92 5.88
N TYR A 66 -5.64 2.93 6.63
CA TYR A 66 -6.39 2.32 7.73
C TYR A 66 -6.50 3.25 8.96
N PHE A 67 -5.39 3.81 9.44
CA PHE A 67 -5.33 4.44 10.76
C PHE A 67 -5.36 5.97 10.77
N THR A 68 -4.81 6.61 9.73
CA THR A 68 -4.35 8.01 9.85
C THR A 68 -5.13 9.00 8.98
N ASN A 69 -6.19 8.56 8.31
CA ASN A 69 -7.02 9.39 7.41
C ASN A 69 -6.21 10.13 6.31
N TYR A 70 -4.99 9.69 5.98
CA TYR A 70 -4.30 10.19 4.80
C TYR A 70 -4.99 9.64 3.55
N GLY A 71 -4.88 10.39 2.44
CA GLY A 71 -5.61 10.11 1.22
C GLY A 71 -6.90 10.91 1.08
N ASN A 72 -7.51 10.80 -0.10
CA ASN A 72 -8.77 11.45 -0.42
C ASN A 72 -9.73 10.39 -0.95
N TYR A 73 -10.58 9.89 -0.06
CA TYR A 73 -11.55 8.84 -0.35
C TYR A 73 -12.96 9.40 -0.26
N SER A 74 -13.85 8.96 -1.15
CA SER A 74 -15.25 9.38 -1.16
C SER A 74 -16.08 8.77 -0.02
N SER A 75 -15.60 7.66 0.55
CA SER A 75 -16.26 6.94 1.64
C SER A 75 -15.27 6.16 2.51
N PHE A 76 -15.74 5.71 3.68
CA PHE A 76 -15.00 4.78 4.52
C PHE A 76 -14.76 3.45 3.79
N ASP A 77 -15.77 2.90 3.11
CA ASP A 77 -15.67 1.61 2.43
C ASP A 77 -14.60 1.63 1.33
N GLU A 78 -14.55 2.70 0.52
CA GLU A 78 -13.52 2.87 -0.51
C GLU A 78 -12.11 2.87 0.09
N ARG A 79 -11.93 3.60 1.21
CA ARG A 79 -10.65 3.65 1.92
C ARG A 79 -10.23 2.29 2.45
N MET A 80 -11.17 1.54 3.03
CA MET A 80 -10.89 0.21 3.57
C MET A 80 -10.56 -0.78 2.45
N ILE A 81 -11.25 -0.71 1.32
CA ILE A 81 -10.92 -1.55 0.14
C ILE A 81 -9.49 -1.27 -0.34
N ASP A 82 -9.10 0.00 -0.49
CA ASP A 82 -7.74 0.37 -0.90
C ASP A 82 -6.68 -0.10 0.10
N SER A 83 -6.93 0.18 1.39
CA SER A 83 -6.09 -0.29 2.50
C SER A 83 -5.82 -1.80 2.43
N GLU A 84 -6.86 -2.60 2.19
CA GLU A 84 -6.77 -4.06 2.23
C GLU A 84 -6.16 -4.65 0.94
N GLN A 85 -6.37 -4.00 -0.21
CA GLN A 85 -5.63 -4.30 -1.44
C GLN A 85 -4.12 -4.03 -1.28
N LEU A 86 -3.75 -2.95 -0.60
CA LEU A 86 -2.34 -2.64 -0.28
C LEU A 86 -1.73 -3.69 0.65
N LEU A 87 -2.47 -4.11 1.69
CA LEU A 87 -2.06 -5.20 2.56
C LEU A 87 -1.83 -6.50 1.78
N CYS A 88 -2.80 -6.89 0.95
CA CYS A 88 -2.71 -8.13 0.18
C CYS A 88 -1.51 -8.13 -0.77
N ARG A 89 -1.23 -6.99 -1.43
CA ARG A 89 -0.04 -6.87 -2.27
C ARG A 89 1.26 -6.93 -1.46
N ALA A 90 1.29 -6.35 -0.26
CA ALA A 90 2.44 -6.49 0.64
C ALA A 90 2.67 -7.96 1.06
N VAL A 91 1.59 -8.73 1.30
CA VAL A 91 1.65 -10.18 1.53
C VAL A 91 2.23 -10.91 0.32
N HIS A 92 1.78 -10.62 -0.90
CA HIS A 92 2.31 -11.23 -2.12
C HIS A 92 3.76 -10.82 -2.44
N LYS A 93 4.25 -9.72 -1.86
CA LYS A 93 5.68 -9.37 -1.85
C LYS A 93 6.48 -10.11 -0.76
N GLY A 94 5.81 -10.87 0.10
CA GLY A 94 6.42 -11.64 1.18
C GLY A 94 6.70 -10.84 2.45
N TYR A 95 6.24 -9.59 2.58
CA TYR A 95 6.60 -8.78 3.75
C TYR A 95 6.02 -9.37 5.04
N THR A 96 6.91 -9.82 5.94
CA THR A 96 6.55 -10.70 7.05
C THR A 96 5.50 -10.06 7.96
N THR A 97 5.61 -8.76 8.24
CA THR A 97 4.62 -8.04 9.06
C THR A 97 3.21 -8.14 8.48
N SER A 98 3.06 -7.93 7.16
CA SER A 98 1.76 -8.08 6.49
C SER A 98 1.27 -9.53 6.49
N VAL A 99 2.17 -10.51 6.33
CA VAL A 99 1.85 -11.93 6.42
C VAL A 99 1.25 -12.27 7.80
N VAL A 100 1.81 -11.70 8.87
CA VAL A 100 1.27 -11.88 10.24
C VAL A 100 -0.11 -11.25 10.38
N VAL A 101 -0.31 -10.04 9.86
CA VAL A 101 -1.62 -9.35 9.88
C VAL A 101 -2.67 -10.21 9.17
N LEU A 102 -2.37 -10.71 7.97
CA LEU A 102 -3.31 -11.57 7.23
C LEU A 102 -3.59 -12.88 7.98
N ALA A 103 -2.59 -13.48 8.62
CA ALA A 103 -2.79 -14.66 9.44
C ALA A 103 -3.75 -14.39 10.63
N ALA A 104 -3.74 -13.17 11.19
CA ALA A 104 -4.70 -12.75 12.20
C ALA A 104 -6.12 -12.64 11.64
N TYR A 105 -6.31 -12.12 10.43
CA TYR A 105 -7.62 -12.13 9.76
C TYR A 105 -8.16 -13.54 9.55
N TYR A 106 -7.31 -14.48 9.12
CA TYR A 106 -7.69 -15.89 9.01
C TYR A 106 -7.93 -16.60 10.34
N ARG A 107 -7.47 -16.04 11.48
CA ARG A 107 -7.76 -16.58 12.82
C ARG A 107 -9.21 -16.33 13.20
N ASP A 108 -9.65 -15.08 13.11
CA ASP A 108 -10.93 -14.64 13.64
C ASP A 108 -12.02 -14.64 12.56
N GLY A 109 -11.62 -14.65 11.29
CA GLY A 109 -12.48 -14.27 10.17
C GLY A 109 -12.75 -12.77 10.16
N ASP A 110 -13.04 -12.22 8.98
CA ASP A 110 -13.47 -10.83 8.83
C ASP A 110 -14.61 -10.76 7.81
N LYS A 111 -15.83 -10.54 8.31
CA LYS A 111 -17.02 -10.46 7.46
C LYS A 111 -17.00 -9.25 6.52
N SER A 112 -16.35 -8.16 6.91
CA SER A 112 -16.24 -6.96 6.08
C SER A 112 -15.34 -7.18 4.86
N LEU A 113 -14.39 -8.10 4.99
CA LEU A 113 -13.47 -8.50 3.94
C LEU A 113 -13.87 -9.82 3.24
N GLY A 114 -14.97 -10.45 3.65
CA GLY A 114 -15.35 -11.78 3.15
C GLY A 114 -14.47 -12.93 3.64
N ILE A 115 -13.56 -12.68 4.58
CA ILE A 115 -12.62 -13.66 5.11
C ILE A 115 -13.35 -14.60 6.06
N LYS A 116 -13.36 -15.89 5.71
CA LYS A 116 -13.76 -16.96 6.62
C LYS A 116 -12.54 -17.36 7.47
N ALA A 117 -12.76 -17.60 8.76
CA ALA A 117 -11.73 -18.17 9.60
C ALA A 117 -11.23 -19.50 9.00
N ASN A 118 -9.91 -19.62 8.82
CA ASN A 118 -9.27 -20.80 8.23
C ASN A 118 -7.96 -21.09 8.97
N SER A 119 -8.00 -22.09 9.86
CA SER A 119 -6.87 -22.46 10.70
C SER A 119 -5.69 -23.03 9.91
N LEU A 120 -5.92 -23.62 8.73
CA LEU A 120 -4.86 -24.17 7.89
C LEU A 120 -4.04 -23.04 7.26
N VAL A 121 -4.71 -22.08 6.62
CA VAL A 121 -4.06 -20.90 6.04
C VAL A 121 -3.33 -20.13 7.13
N ARG A 122 -4.00 -19.83 8.25
CA ARG A 122 -3.41 -19.16 9.41
C ARG A 122 -2.12 -19.84 9.87
N ASN A 123 -2.18 -21.13 10.19
CA ASN A 123 -1.04 -21.84 10.76
C ASN A 123 0.13 -21.93 9.77
N CYS A 124 -0.17 -22.06 8.48
CA CYS A 124 0.83 -22.03 7.43
C CYS A 124 1.53 -20.65 7.38
N LEU A 125 0.77 -19.55 7.29
CA LEU A 125 1.31 -18.19 7.23
C LEU A 125 2.13 -17.84 8.49
N LEU A 126 1.67 -18.22 9.68
CA LEU A 126 2.43 -18.01 10.93
C LEU A 126 3.74 -18.82 10.95
N GLY A 127 3.75 -20.00 10.33
CA GLY A 127 4.95 -20.83 10.21
C GLY A 127 6.00 -20.30 9.24
N LEU A 128 5.69 -19.26 8.44
CA LEU A 128 6.65 -18.62 7.53
C LEU A 128 7.56 -17.60 8.22
N GLN A 129 7.32 -17.30 9.50
CA GLN A 129 8.20 -16.46 10.30
C GLN A 129 9.45 -17.25 10.68
N GLU A 130 10.44 -17.27 9.79
CA GLU A 130 11.81 -17.63 10.16
C GLU A 130 12.37 -16.49 11.00
N ASP A 131 12.86 -16.80 12.21
CA ASP A 131 13.34 -15.83 13.19
C ASP A 131 14.26 -14.79 12.50
N ASP A 132 13.79 -13.54 12.45
CA ASP A 132 14.47 -12.33 11.93
C ASP A 132 14.45 -12.06 10.41
N LEU A 133 13.67 -12.78 9.59
CA LEU A 133 13.48 -12.40 8.18
C LEU A 133 12.40 -11.33 7.99
N GLU A 134 12.78 -10.19 7.42
CA GLU A 134 11.86 -9.12 7.00
C GLU A 134 10.90 -9.57 5.89
N TYR A 135 11.34 -10.55 5.07
CA TYR A 135 10.59 -11.12 3.97
C TYR A 135 10.54 -12.64 4.03
N ALA A 136 9.33 -13.19 4.00
CA ALA A 136 9.05 -14.59 3.73
C ALA A 136 9.23 -14.92 2.24
N ASN A 137 9.49 -16.19 1.93
CA ASN A 137 9.53 -16.66 0.55
C ASN A 137 8.13 -16.54 -0.10
N ILE A 138 8.03 -15.79 -1.20
CA ILE A 138 6.78 -15.55 -1.92
C ILE A 138 6.09 -16.85 -2.34
N SER A 139 6.83 -17.87 -2.78
CA SER A 139 6.22 -19.14 -3.19
C SER A 139 5.61 -19.89 -2.01
N HIS A 140 6.18 -19.75 -0.81
CA HIS A 140 5.62 -20.33 0.41
C HIS A 140 4.37 -19.57 0.86
N VAL A 141 4.35 -18.24 0.71
CA VAL A 141 3.14 -17.43 0.97
C VAL A 141 2.00 -17.88 0.05
N GLN A 142 2.25 -17.99 -1.26
CA GLN A 142 1.25 -18.46 -2.23
C GLN A 142 0.77 -19.88 -1.91
N ALA A 143 1.68 -20.78 -1.53
CA ALA A 143 1.33 -22.14 -1.12
C ALA A 143 0.40 -22.15 0.12
N CYS A 144 0.63 -21.27 1.09
CA CYS A 144 -0.24 -21.11 2.24
C CYS A 144 -1.62 -20.57 1.87
N LEU A 145 -1.69 -19.56 0.98
CA LEU A 145 -2.96 -19.00 0.51
C LEU A 145 -3.77 -20.01 -0.31
N SER A 146 -3.10 -20.90 -1.03
CA SER A 146 -3.73 -22.00 -1.80
C SER A 146 -4.51 -22.99 -0.92
N LEU A 147 -4.32 -22.97 0.40
CA LEU A 147 -5.13 -23.74 1.35
C LEU A 147 -6.54 -23.17 1.53
N ASN A 148 -6.81 -21.98 0.99
CA ASN A 148 -8.15 -21.46 0.77
C ASN A 148 -8.59 -21.75 -0.68
N PRO A 149 -9.50 -22.70 -0.91
CA PRO A 149 -9.91 -23.08 -2.27
C PRO A 149 -10.83 -22.06 -2.95
N ASP A 150 -11.29 -21.04 -2.21
CA ASP A 150 -12.25 -20.05 -2.72
C ASP A 150 -11.56 -18.90 -3.48
N ILE A 151 -10.22 -18.83 -3.51
CA ILE A 151 -9.45 -17.70 -4.05
C ILE A 151 -8.38 -18.13 -5.07
N ASP A 152 -7.94 -17.19 -5.92
CA ASP A 152 -6.69 -17.35 -6.68
C ASP A 152 -5.49 -16.85 -5.84
N PRO A 153 -4.66 -17.77 -5.31
CA PRO A 153 -3.56 -17.42 -4.40
C PRO A 153 -2.41 -16.68 -5.10
N THR A 154 -2.49 -16.40 -6.40
CA THR A 154 -1.50 -15.61 -7.14
C THR A 154 -1.73 -14.11 -6.96
N TYR A 155 -2.99 -13.69 -6.81
CA TYR A 155 -3.41 -12.28 -6.84
C TYR A 155 -4.30 -11.89 -5.66
N GLU A 156 -4.96 -12.87 -5.04
CA GLU A 156 -5.95 -12.65 -4.00
C GLU A 156 -5.41 -13.14 -2.65
N CYS A 157 -5.95 -12.56 -1.58
CA CYS A 157 -5.63 -12.97 -0.22
C CYS A 157 -6.85 -13.50 0.52
N TYR A 158 -8.06 -13.29 0.00
CA TYR A 158 -9.33 -13.65 0.62
C TYR A 158 -10.51 -13.54 -0.35
#